data_AF-A0A4P7YF12-F1
#
_entry.id   AF-A0A4P7YF12-F1
#
_cell.length_a   1.000
_cell.length_b   1.000
_cell.length_c   1.000
_cell.angle_alpha   90.00
_cell.angle_beta   90.00
_cell.angle_gamma   90.00
#
_symmetry.space_group_name_H-M   'P 1'
#
loop_
_entity.id
_entity.type
_entity.pdbx_description
1 polymer ?
#
loop_
_entity_poly.entity_id
_entity_poly.type
_entity_poly.pdbx_seq_one_letter_code
_entity_poly.pdbx_strand_id
1 'polypeptide(L)'
;MSTRMEHGLRTLVLALYDEAALTAAAKGLTGLLAERAALCEAASLASVPARRTLSEEEVLRIVLSARRLKRMGGSRDDRPLLVPGLSAVSQLPPLHQAAVTMKPRRGRLALWAMRSLARHPAATLI
;
A
#
# COMPACT_ATOMS: atom_id res chain seq x y z
N MET A 1 -18.35 2.39 -13.43
CA MET A 1 -16.93 2.34 -13.84
C MET A 1 -16.56 0.87 -14.08
N SER A 2 -15.57 0.58 -14.94
CA SER A 2 -15.10 -0.80 -15.12
C SER A 2 -14.48 -1.31 -13.80
N THR A 3 -14.84 -2.52 -13.38
CA THR A 3 -14.32 -3.16 -12.15
C THR A 3 -12.79 -3.20 -12.09
N ARG A 4 -12.14 -3.29 -13.27
CA ARG A 4 -10.68 -3.23 -13.41
C ARG A 4 -10.10 -1.87 -13.08
N MET A 5 -10.76 -0.79 -13.49
CA MET A 5 -10.32 0.58 -13.21
C MET A 5 -10.45 0.91 -11.72
N GLU A 6 -11.51 0.45 -11.08
CA GLU A 6 -11.69 0.57 -9.62
C GLU A 6 -10.61 -0.22 -8.86
N HIS A 7 -10.26 -1.41 -9.34
CA HIS A 7 -9.17 -2.20 -8.75
C HIS A 7 -7.81 -1.51 -8.91
N GLY A 8 -7.52 -0.96 -10.11
CA GLY A 8 -6.30 -0.18 -10.35
C GLY A 8 -6.19 1.04 -9.45
N LEU A 9 -7.30 1.77 -9.24
CA LEU A 9 -7.35 2.91 -8.33
C LEU A 9 -7.09 2.48 -6.88
N ARG A 10 -7.73 1.40 -6.40
CA ARG A 10 -7.48 0.88 -5.04
C ARG A 10 -6.01 0.53 -4.84
N THR A 11 -5.39 -0.16 -5.79
CA THR A 11 -3.96 -0.52 -5.71
C THR A 11 -3.06 0.71 -5.70
N LEU A 12 -3.35 1.71 -6.54
CA LEU A 12 -2.62 2.97 -6.58
C LEU A 12 -2.73 3.72 -5.24
N VAL A 13 -3.95 3.87 -4.71
CA VAL A 13 -4.20 4.54 -3.42
C VAL A 13 -3.44 3.86 -2.29
N LEU A 14 -3.43 2.53 -2.24
CA LEU A 14 -2.68 1.78 -1.21
C LEU A 14 -1.17 2.01 -1.32
N ALA A 15 -0.62 1.96 -2.54
CA ALA A 15 0.81 2.19 -2.75
C ALA A 15 1.24 3.61 -2.35
N LEU A 16 0.41 4.62 -2.68
CA LEU A 16 0.65 6.01 -2.32
C LEU A 16 0.55 6.22 -0.81
N TYR A 17 -0.44 5.60 -0.16
CA TYR A 17 -0.58 5.66 1.30
C TYR A 17 0.63 5.04 2.02
N ASP A 18 1.09 3.86 1.61
CA ASP A 18 2.25 3.20 2.21
C ASP A 18 3.53 4.04 2.04
N GLU A 19 3.73 4.65 0.85
CA GLU A 19 4.86 5.55 0.60
C GLU A 19 4.78 6.84 1.41
N ALA A 20 3.59 7.43 1.53
CA ALA A 20 3.37 8.64 2.32
C ALA A 20 3.54 8.37 3.82
N ALA A 21 3.09 7.20 4.32
CA ALA A 21 3.28 6.78 5.70
C ALA A 21 4.77 6.58 6.04
N LEU A 22 5.54 5.95 5.15
CA LEU A 22 6.99 5.84 5.30
C LEU A 22 7.68 7.21 5.29
N THR A 23 7.20 8.12 4.45
CA THR A 23 7.72 9.49 4.38
C THR A 23 7.39 10.29 5.64
N ALA A 24 6.18 10.13 6.19
CA ALA A 24 5.78 10.76 7.45
C ALA A 24 6.63 10.23 8.62
N ALA A 25 6.85 8.92 8.69
CA ALA A 25 7.73 8.31 9.68
C ALA A 25 9.18 8.82 9.56
N ALA A 26 9.70 8.95 8.34
CA ALA A 26 11.03 9.52 8.09
C ALA A 26 11.13 11.00 8.48
N LYS A 27 10.00 11.73 8.49
CA LYS A 27 9.88 13.11 8.99
C LYS A 27 9.66 13.18 10.51
N GLY A 28 9.65 12.05 11.22
CA GLY A 28 9.40 12.00 12.66
C GLY A 28 7.94 12.19 13.07
N LEU A 29 7.00 12.20 12.11
CA LEU A 29 5.58 12.20 12.42
C LEU A 29 5.18 10.80 12.88
N THR A 30 4.47 10.72 13.99
CA THR A 30 3.98 9.44 14.55
C THR A 30 2.49 9.52 14.90
N GLY A 31 1.86 8.37 15.09
CA GLY A 31 0.45 8.26 15.47
C GLY A 31 -0.50 8.90 14.45
N LEU A 32 -1.53 9.57 14.96
CA LEU A 32 -2.62 10.14 14.15
C LEU A 32 -2.15 11.24 13.18
N LEU A 33 -1.11 11.99 13.53
CA LEU A 33 -0.55 13.02 12.65
C LEU A 33 0.12 12.41 11.42
N ALA A 34 0.84 11.30 11.60
CA ALA A 34 1.44 10.56 10.49
C ALA A 34 0.37 9.97 9.59
N GLU A 35 -0.68 9.38 10.17
CA GLU A 35 -1.79 8.81 9.42
C GLU A 35 -2.52 9.89 8.62
N ARG A 36 -2.83 11.05 9.22
CA ARG A 36 -3.50 12.14 8.52
C ARG A 36 -2.65 12.72 7.39
N ALA A 37 -1.36 12.92 7.63
CA ALA A 37 -0.43 13.36 6.58
C ALA A 37 -0.40 12.36 5.41
N ALA A 38 -0.38 11.06 5.69
CA ALA A 38 -0.39 10.02 4.66
C ALA A 38 -1.71 9.98 3.87
N LEU A 39 -2.86 10.18 4.53
CA LEU A 39 -4.18 10.23 3.87
C LEU A 39 -4.29 11.44 2.94
N CYS A 40 -3.88 12.62 3.42
CA CYS A 40 -3.95 13.87 2.65
C CYS A 40 -3.08 13.80 1.38
N GLU A 41 -1.84 13.36 1.53
CA GLU A 41 -0.91 13.18 0.40
C GLU A 41 -1.42 12.14 -0.60
N ALA A 42 -1.90 10.99 -0.11
CA ALA A 42 -2.45 9.95 -0.99
C ALA A 42 -3.69 10.44 -1.74
N ALA A 43 -4.58 11.21 -1.11
CA ALA A 43 -5.77 11.79 -1.73
C ALA A 43 -5.40 12.79 -2.84
N SER A 44 -4.46 13.70 -2.55
CA SER A 44 -3.95 14.67 -3.52
C SER A 44 -3.32 13.99 -4.74
N LEU A 45 -2.41 13.05 -4.51
CA LEU A 45 -1.68 12.36 -5.57
C LEU A 45 -2.57 11.40 -6.39
N ALA A 46 -3.57 10.78 -5.77
CA ALA A 46 -4.48 9.88 -6.45
C ALA A 46 -5.59 10.60 -7.23
N SER A 47 -5.90 11.87 -6.92
CA SER A 47 -6.95 12.62 -7.63
C SER A 47 -6.65 12.82 -9.11
N VAL A 48 -5.39 13.05 -9.46
CA VAL A 48 -4.94 13.22 -10.86
C VAL A 48 -5.19 11.95 -11.70
N PRO A 49 -4.67 10.76 -11.35
CA PRO A 49 -4.93 9.54 -12.12
C PRO A 49 -6.40 9.10 -12.06
N ALA A 50 -7.13 9.44 -10.99
CA ALA A 50 -8.56 9.16 -10.88
C ALA A 50 -9.44 10.08 -11.73
N ARG A 51 -8.88 11.18 -12.27
CA ARG A 51 -9.61 12.25 -12.99
C ARG A 51 -10.81 12.80 -12.19
N ARG A 52 -10.76 12.71 -10.86
CA ARG A 52 -11.77 13.19 -9.92
C ARG A 52 -11.09 13.55 -8.61
N THR A 53 -11.70 14.45 -7.85
CA THR A 53 -11.26 14.73 -6.48
C THR A 53 -11.53 13.51 -5.60
N LEU A 54 -10.51 13.09 -4.85
CA LEU A 54 -10.62 12.02 -3.85
C LEU A 54 -10.56 12.64 -2.46
N SER A 55 -11.48 12.25 -1.59
CA SER A 55 -11.50 12.74 -0.20
C SER A 55 -10.62 11.90 0.72
N GLU A 56 -10.18 12.46 1.85
CA GLU A 56 -9.42 11.72 2.87
C GLU A 56 -10.21 10.50 3.38
N GLU A 57 -11.54 10.63 3.52
CA GLU A 57 -12.43 9.55 3.96
C GLU A 57 -12.57 8.44 2.92
N GLU A 58 -12.57 8.77 1.62
CA GLU A 58 -12.53 7.77 0.55
C GLU A 58 -11.25 6.94 0.61
N VAL A 59 -10.10 7.60 0.75
CA VAL A 59 -8.81 6.94 0.90
C VAL A 59 -8.80 6.07 2.15
N LEU A 60 -9.26 6.59 3.29
CA LEU A 60 -9.33 5.86 4.54
C LEU A 60 -10.21 4.60 4.42
N ARG A 61 -11.39 4.70 3.79
CA ARG A 61 -12.25 3.53 3.53
C ARG A 61 -11.54 2.48 2.69
N ILE A 62 -10.82 2.88 1.64
CA ILE A 62 -10.02 1.98 0.81
C ILE A 62 -8.96 1.27 1.66
N VAL A 63 -8.18 2.02 2.44
CA VAL A 63 -7.12 1.48 3.32
C VAL A 63 -7.71 0.49 4.34
N LEU A 64 -8.79 0.86 5.02
CA LEU A 64 -9.45 0.00 6.01
C LEU A 64 -10.04 -1.26 5.36
N SER A 65 -10.66 -1.14 4.19
CA SER A 65 -11.19 -2.29 3.45
C SER A 65 -10.08 -3.26 3.03
N ALA A 66 -8.94 -2.75 2.56
CA ALA A 66 -7.77 -3.55 2.22
C ALA A 66 -7.16 -4.23 3.45
N ARG A 67 -7.07 -3.54 4.59
CA ARG A 67 -6.65 -4.13 5.86
C ARG A 67 -7.62 -5.21 6.32
N ARG A 68 -8.92 -5.04 6.11
CA ARG A 68 -9.94 -6.06 6.42
C ARG A 68 -9.80 -7.27 5.51
N LEU A 69 -9.59 -7.08 4.22
CA LEU A 69 -9.33 -8.17 3.27
C LEU A 69 -8.05 -8.93 3.60
N LYS A 70 -6.96 -8.24 3.98
CA LYS A 70 -5.73 -8.89 4.46
C LYS A 70 -5.98 -9.72 5.74
N ARG A 71 -6.83 -9.24 6.66
CA ARG A 71 -7.20 -9.98 7.89
C ARG A 71 -8.07 -11.21 7.61
N MET A 72 -9.01 -11.09 6.67
CA MET A 72 -9.91 -12.20 6.29
C MET A 72 -9.23 -13.22 5.36
N GLY A 73 -8.25 -12.78 4.58
CA GLY A 73 -7.48 -13.60 3.64
C GLY A 73 -6.22 -14.22 4.25
N GLY A 74 -6.16 -14.40 5.58
CA GLY A 74 -5.11 -15.22 6.18
C GLY A 74 -5.14 -16.61 5.53
N SER A 75 -4.04 -17.02 4.89
CA SER A 75 -3.91 -18.27 4.13
C SER A 75 -4.46 -18.27 2.69
N ARG A 76 -3.80 -17.52 1.79
CA ARG A 76 -3.46 -18.05 0.46
C ARG A 76 -1.97 -17.86 0.26
N ASP A 77 -1.22 -18.55 1.12
CA ASP A 77 0.13 -18.96 0.81
C ASP A 77 0.04 -19.96 -0.34
N ASP A 78 0.48 -19.55 -1.54
CA ASP A 78 1.12 -20.47 -2.48
C ASP A 78 2.53 -20.81 -1.94
N ARG A 79 2.57 -21.39 -0.74
CA ARG A 79 3.76 -22.00 -0.13
C ARG A 79 3.35 -23.31 0.53
N PRO A 80 4.09 -24.40 0.26
CA PRO A 80 3.70 -25.71 0.75
C PRO A 80 3.86 -25.78 2.27
N LEU A 81 2.75 -26.14 2.91
CA LEU A 81 2.63 -26.93 4.14
C LEU A 81 3.91 -27.15 4.96
N LEU A 82 4.02 -26.47 6.10
CA LEU A 82 4.63 -27.04 7.30
C LEU A 82 3.76 -26.71 8.53
N VAL A 83 2.92 -27.70 8.86
CA VAL A 83 2.34 -28.11 10.15
C VAL A 83 2.53 -27.19 11.38
N PRO A 84 1.45 -26.90 12.15
CA PRO A 84 1.55 -26.33 13.49
C PRO A 84 1.84 -27.42 14.53
N GLY A 85 3.03 -27.39 15.14
CA GLY A 85 3.43 -28.29 16.24
C GLY A 85 4.05 -27.52 17.39
N LEU A 86 3.41 -27.58 18.55
CA LEU A 86 3.86 -27.03 19.84
C LEU A 86 5.15 -27.71 20.33
N SER A 87 6.24 -26.96 20.53
CA SER A 87 7.28 -27.22 21.55
C SER A 87 8.30 -26.07 21.50
N ALA A 88 8.31 -25.20 22.51
CA ALA A 88 9.19 -25.31 23.68
C ALA A 88 10.55 -24.61 23.47
N VAL A 89 10.71 -23.51 24.24
CA VAL A 89 11.91 -23.19 25.03
C VAL A 89 13.18 -22.70 24.30
N SER A 90 13.57 -21.48 24.68
CA SER A 90 14.93 -20.94 24.78
C SER A 90 15.73 -20.63 23.50
N GLN A 91 15.87 -19.33 23.19
CA GLN A 91 17.13 -18.55 23.31
C GLN A 91 17.15 -17.34 22.36
N LEU A 92 17.23 -16.15 22.96
CA LEU A 92 17.87 -14.93 22.41
C LEU A 92 19.30 -14.86 23.01
N PRO A 93 20.24 -13.99 22.55
CA PRO A 93 20.42 -13.21 21.30
C PRO A 93 21.94 -13.18 20.88
N PRO A 94 22.51 -12.12 20.23
CA PRO A 94 22.22 -11.46 18.95
C PRO A 94 23.43 -11.52 17.98
N LEU A 95 23.21 -11.47 16.65
CA LEU A 95 24.26 -11.00 15.73
C LEU A 95 23.67 -10.02 14.70
N HIS A 96 24.33 -8.87 14.66
CA HIS A 96 24.04 -7.70 13.84
C HIS A 96 24.10 -7.96 12.33
N GLN A 97 23.35 -7.11 11.62
CA GLN A 97 23.71 -6.50 10.34
C GLN A 97 23.75 -7.39 9.09
N ALA A 98 22.60 -7.41 8.42
CA ALA A 98 22.54 -6.91 7.04
C ALA A 98 21.19 -6.21 6.82
N ALA A 99 20.96 -5.13 7.57
CA ALA A 99 20.02 -4.10 7.12
C ALA A 99 20.66 -3.45 5.88
N VAL A 100 20.52 -4.12 4.73
CA VAL A 100 20.61 -3.47 3.44
C VAL A 100 19.54 -2.41 3.52
N THR A 101 19.97 -1.19 3.81
CA THR A 101 19.23 0.05 3.65
C THR A 101 18.90 0.15 2.17
N MET A 102 17.91 -0.63 1.76
CA MET A 102 17.11 -0.38 0.58
C MET A 102 16.49 0.98 0.85
N LYS A 103 17.20 2.06 0.48
CA LYS A 103 16.60 3.36 0.26
C LYS A 103 15.34 3.05 -0.55
N PRO A 104 14.12 3.26 0.00
CA PRO A 104 12.94 3.05 -0.79
C PRO A 104 13.11 3.99 -1.98
N ARG A 105 13.30 3.42 -3.18
CA ARG A 105 13.43 4.22 -4.39
C ARG A 105 12.04 4.83 -4.58
N ARG A 106 11.88 6.03 -4.00
CA ARG A 106 10.66 6.81 -3.97
C ARG A 106 10.01 6.76 -5.35
N GLY A 107 8.73 6.44 -5.37
CA GLY A 107 7.93 6.41 -6.58
C GLY A 107 8.09 5.16 -7.45
N ARG A 108 8.89 4.13 -7.12
CA ARG A 108 8.87 2.89 -7.94
C ARG A 108 7.52 2.18 -7.87
N LEU A 109 6.92 2.09 -6.67
CA LEU A 109 5.59 1.50 -6.52
C LEU A 109 4.51 2.35 -7.20
N ALA A 110 4.57 3.69 -7.02
CA ALA A 110 3.70 4.62 -7.72
C ALA A 110 3.86 4.53 -9.24
N LEU A 111 5.09 4.40 -9.75
CA LEU A 111 5.38 4.28 -11.18
C LEU A 111 4.91 2.93 -11.75
N TRP A 112 5.02 1.84 -10.99
CA TRP A 112 4.43 0.55 -11.37
C TRP A 112 2.90 0.62 -11.41
N ALA A 113 2.26 1.25 -10.41
CA ALA A 113 0.83 1.47 -10.39
C ALA A 113 0.38 2.37 -11.56
N MET A 114 1.06 3.49 -11.79
CA MET A 114 0.81 4.38 -12.94
C MET A 114 1.01 3.68 -14.29
N ARG A 115 2.00 2.80 -14.42
CA ARG A 115 2.23 2.02 -15.66
C ARG A 115 1.16 0.94 -15.90
N SER A 116 0.47 0.50 -14.86
CA SER A 116 -0.73 -0.34 -15.02
C SER A 116 -1.94 0.49 -15.48
N LEU A 117 -2.01 1.75 -15.05
CA LEU A 117 -3.09 2.70 -15.37
C LEU A 117 -2.93 3.30 -16.79
N ALA A 118 -1.69 3.58 -17.20
CA ALA A 118 -1.34 4.16 -18.51
C ALA A 118 -1.40 3.17 -19.68
N ARG A 119 -1.54 1.86 -19.43
CA ARG A 119 -1.72 0.84 -20.50
C ARG A 119 -3.09 0.89 -21.17
N HIS A 120 -3.94 1.82 -20.77
CA HIS A 120 -5.16 2.18 -21.49
C HIS A 120 -5.16 3.68 -21.79
N PRO A 121 -4.52 4.12 -22.90
CA PRO A 121 -4.99 5.35 -23.52
C PRO A 121 -6.46 5.10 -23.90
N ALA A 122 -7.28 6.12 -23.73
CA ALA A 122 -8.70 6.09 -24.00
C ALA A 122 -9.03 5.17 -25.19
N ALA A 123 -9.90 4.19 -24.97
CA ALA A 123 -10.67 3.64 -26.06
C ALA A 123 -11.29 4.83 -26.79
N THR A 124 -10.91 4.96 -28.05
CA THR A 124 -11.36 5.98 -28.98
C THR A 124 -12.88 6.06 -28.88
N LEU A 125 -13.38 7.20 -28.44
CA LEU A 125 -14.78 7.57 -28.62
C LEU A 125 -15.02 7.62 -30.14
N ILE A 126 -15.70 6.60 -30.66
CA ILE A 126 -16.48 6.66 -31.89
C ILE A 126 -17.93 6.44 -31.46
#